data_AF-A0A699TFG3-F1
#
_entry.id   AF-A0A699TFG3-F1
#
_cell.length_a   1.000
_cell.length_b   1.000
_cell.length_c   1.000
_cell.angle_alpha   90.00
_cell.angle_beta   90.00
_cell.angle_gamma   90.00
#
_symmetry.space_group_name_H-M   'P 1'
#
loop_
_entity.id
_entity.type
_entity.pdbx_description
1 polymer ?
#
loop_
_entity_poly.entity_id
_entity_poly.type
_entity_poly.pdbx_seq_one_letter_code
_entity_poly.pdbx_strand_id
1 'polypeptide(L)'
;MPFGLTNAPAVFMDLMNRVCKPYLDKFMIVFIDDILIYSKDKKEHEEHLKKILELLKKEELYAKFSKCEFWIPKVQFLGHVIDSQGIHVDPAKIESVKDWASPKSPTEIRKFLGLAGYYRRFIEGFSKVARPMTKLT
;
A
#
# COMPACT_ATOMS: atom_id res chain seq x y z
N MET A 1 17.78 3.01 -14.17
CA MET A 1 16.73 3.98 -14.55
C MET A 1 16.92 5.24 -13.72
N PRO A 2 17.05 6.44 -14.31
CA PRO A 2 17.28 7.66 -13.54
C PRO A 2 16.01 8.13 -12.81
N PHE A 3 16.18 8.79 -11.67
CA PHE A 3 15.09 9.41 -10.93
C PHE A 3 14.46 10.57 -11.72
N GLY A 4 13.15 10.79 -11.54
CA GLY A 4 12.40 11.90 -12.13
C GLY A 4 11.76 11.61 -13.49
N LEU A 5 11.98 10.43 -14.09
CA LEU A 5 11.26 10.02 -15.30
C LEU A 5 9.80 9.69 -14.97
N THR A 6 8.86 10.31 -15.68
CA THR A 6 7.41 10.14 -15.44
C THR A 6 6.97 8.68 -15.53
N ASN A 7 7.54 7.91 -16.46
CA ASN A 7 7.18 6.51 -16.68
C ASN A 7 8.00 5.52 -15.84
N ALA A 8 8.96 5.99 -15.04
CA ALA A 8 9.83 5.12 -14.26
C ALA A 8 9.05 4.17 -13.33
N PRO A 9 8.06 4.64 -12.55
CA PRO A 9 7.29 3.75 -11.67
C PRO A 9 6.51 2.69 -12.44
N ALA A 10 5.91 3.05 -13.57
CA ALA A 10 5.11 2.13 -14.38
C ALA A 10 5.97 1.01 -14.99
N VAL A 11 7.15 1.36 -15.53
CA VAL A 11 8.08 0.39 -16.11
C VAL A 11 8.67 -0.51 -15.02
N PHE A 12 9.00 0.05 -13.85
CA PHE A 12 9.50 -0.75 -12.73
C PHE A 12 8.43 -1.70 -12.21
N MET A 13 7.18 -1.24 -12.11
CA MET A 13 6.05 -2.09 -11.72
C MET A 13 5.81 -3.24 -12.72
N ASP A 14 5.93 -3.01 -14.03
CA ASP A 14 5.83 -4.08 -15.02
C ASP A 14 6.94 -5.14 -14.85
N LEU A 15 8.19 -4.69 -14.67
CA LEU A 15 9.32 -5.58 -14.38
C LEU A 15 9.04 -6.43 -13.13
N MET A 16 8.69 -5.77 -12.02
CA MET A 16 8.43 -6.45 -10.77
C MET A 16 7.26 -7.44 -10.94
N ASN A 17 6.17 -7.05 -11.59
CA ASN A 17 5.05 -7.94 -11.85
C ASN A 17 5.45 -9.20 -12.63
N ARG A 18 6.33 -9.06 -13.62
CA ARG A 18 6.83 -10.19 -14.43
C ARG A 18 7.74 -11.12 -13.64
N VAL A 19 8.69 -10.56 -12.89
CA VAL A 19 9.63 -11.30 -12.03
C VAL A 19 8.89 -12.05 -10.93
N CYS A 20 8.00 -11.33 -10.24
CA CYS A 20 7.28 -11.81 -9.08
C CYS A 20 6.05 -12.67 -9.40
N LYS A 21 5.64 -12.74 -10.67
CA LYS A 21 4.44 -13.44 -11.15
C LYS A 21 4.19 -14.82 -10.52
N PRO A 22 5.20 -15.68 -10.27
CA PRO A 22 4.96 -16.99 -9.66
C PRO A 22 4.38 -16.94 -8.24
N TYR A 23 4.58 -15.83 -7.52
CA TYR A 23 4.30 -15.66 -6.10
C TYR A 23 3.28 -14.55 -5.77
N LEU A 24 3.00 -13.67 -6.74
CA LEU A 24 1.96 -12.64 -6.62
C LEU A 24 0.62 -13.24 -6.23
N ASP A 25 -0.07 -12.57 -5.31
CA ASP A 25 -1.40 -12.92 -4.77
C ASP A 25 -1.49 -14.30 -4.09
N LYS A 26 -0.37 -15.01 -3.93
CA LYS A 26 -0.28 -16.26 -3.16
C LYS A 26 0.21 -16.01 -1.74
N PHE A 27 1.36 -15.35 -1.63
CA PHE A 27 1.98 -14.98 -0.36
C PHE A 27 2.77 -13.66 -0.45
N MET A 28 2.64 -12.96 -1.57
CA MET A 28 3.37 -11.73 -1.83
C MET A 28 2.51 -10.73 -2.59
N ILE A 29 2.61 -9.47 -2.20
CA ILE A 29 2.06 -8.31 -2.91
C ILE A 29 3.24 -7.40 -3.23
N VAL A 30 3.22 -6.80 -4.41
CA VAL A 30 4.22 -5.84 -4.86
C VAL A 30 3.52 -4.56 -5.25
N PHE A 31 4.11 -3.43 -4.89
CA PHE A 31 3.69 -2.13 -5.38
C PHE A 31 4.90 -1.23 -5.61
N ILE A 32 5.22 -0.97 -6.88
CA ILE A 32 6.40 -0.23 -7.30
C ILE A 32 7.66 -0.84 -6.66
N ASP A 33 8.23 -0.21 -5.64
CA ASP A 33 9.44 -0.60 -4.93
C ASP A 33 9.19 -1.36 -3.61
N ASP A 34 7.94 -1.40 -3.14
CA ASP A 34 7.58 -2.06 -1.90
C ASP A 34 7.11 -3.51 -2.15
N ILE A 35 7.67 -4.45 -1.39
CA ILE A 35 7.31 -5.87 -1.41
C ILE A 35 6.77 -6.26 -0.04
N LEU A 36 5.53 -6.72 0.00
CA LEU A 36 4.90 -7.29 1.18
C LEU A 36 4.87 -8.81 1.06
N ILE A 37 5.45 -9.51 2.03
CA ILE A 37 5.42 -10.97 2.14
C ILE A 37 4.57 -11.34 3.35
N TYR A 38 3.57 -12.19 3.17
CA TYR A 38 2.68 -12.65 4.25
C TYR A 38 2.60 -14.16 4.28
N SER A 39 2.38 -14.75 5.46
CA SER A 39 2.38 -16.21 5.66
C SER A 39 1.56 -16.56 6.90
N LYS A 40 1.12 -17.81 7.03
CA LYS A 40 0.25 -18.22 8.14
C LYS A 40 1.02 -18.46 9.43
N ASP A 41 2.24 -18.97 9.30
CA ASP A 41 3.12 -19.26 10.42
C ASP A 41 4.58 -18.91 10.11
N LYS A 42 5.43 -18.96 11.15
CA LYS A 42 6.84 -18.57 11.05
C LYS A 42 7.65 -19.48 10.12
N LYS A 43 7.32 -20.77 10.07
CA LYS A 43 8.08 -21.74 9.27
C LYS A 43 7.79 -21.51 7.79
N GLU A 44 6.52 -21.36 7.44
CA GLU A 44 6.09 -20.98 6.10
C GLU A 44 6.69 -19.62 5.70
N HIS A 45 6.73 -18.66 6.63
CA HIS A 45 7.33 -17.35 6.37
C HIS A 45 8.83 -17.42 6.06
N GLU A 46 9.58 -18.28 6.75
CA GLU A 46 11.00 -18.51 6.46
C GLU A 46 11.20 -19.02 5.04
N GLU A 47 10.39 -20.00 4.63
CA GLU A 47 10.44 -20.57 3.28
C GLU A 47 10.05 -19.54 2.21
N HIS A 48 9.02 -18.74 2.45
CA HIS A 48 8.61 -17.67 1.55
C HIS A 48 9.69 -16.60 1.43
N LEU A 49 10.24 -16.14 2.55
CA LEU A 49 11.31 -15.14 2.56
C LEU A 49 12.53 -15.64 1.77
N LYS A 50 12.94 -16.90 1.98
CA LYS A 50 14.06 -17.50 1.24
C LYS A 50 13.81 -17.53 -0.27
N LYS A 51 12.62 -17.97 -0.70
CA LYS A 51 12.24 -17.98 -2.13
C LYS A 51 12.28 -16.59 -2.76
N ILE A 52 11.81 -15.56 -2.05
CA ILE A 52 11.81 -14.19 -2.57
C ILE A 52 13.22 -13.62 -2.61
N LEU A 53 14.04 -13.81 -1.58
CA LEU A 53 15.42 -13.35 -1.57
C LEU A 53 16.28 -14.04 -2.66
N GLU A 54 16.07 -15.32 -2.90
CA GLU A 54 16.71 -16.05 -4.00
C GLU A 54 16.26 -15.53 -5.37
N LEU A 55 14.96 -15.23 -5.55
CA LEU A 55 14.43 -14.62 -6.77
C LEU A 55 15.05 -13.24 -7.01
N LEU A 56 15.05 -12.37 -5.99
CA LEU A 56 15.62 -11.02 -6.09
C LEU A 56 17.12 -11.09 -6.44
N LYS A 57 17.87 -12.00 -5.81
CA LYS A 57 19.28 -12.22 -6.12
C LYS A 57 19.49 -12.68 -7.57
N LYS A 58 18.64 -13.59 -8.08
CA LYS A 58 18.73 -14.10 -9.45
C LYS A 58 18.48 -13.01 -10.50
N GLU A 59 17.53 -12.13 -10.23
CA GLU A 59 17.15 -11.02 -11.13
C GLU A 59 17.96 -9.74 -10.88
N GLU A 60 19.01 -9.82 -10.04
CA GLU A 60 19.88 -8.70 -9.67
C GLU A 60 19.11 -7.48 -9.11
N LEU A 61 18.03 -7.76 -8.38
CA LEU A 61 17.22 -6.78 -7.66
C LEU A 61 17.67 -6.70 -6.21
N TYR A 62 17.93 -5.49 -5.72
CA TYR A 62 18.49 -5.27 -4.40
C TYR A 62 17.53 -4.48 -3.52
N ALA A 63 17.15 -5.09 -2.39
CA ALA A 63 16.41 -4.40 -1.35
C ALA A 63 17.36 -3.63 -0.43
N LYS A 64 16.97 -2.41 -0.03
CA LYS A 64 17.74 -1.63 0.94
C LYS A 64 17.46 -2.17 2.35
N PHE A 65 18.42 -2.91 2.93
CA PHE A 65 18.26 -3.56 4.24
C PHE A 65 17.77 -2.60 5.34
N SER A 66 18.26 -1.36 5.38
CA SER A 66 17.86 -0.36 6.38
C SER A 66 16.39 0.07 6.30
N LYS A 67 15.66 -0.29 5.24
CA LYS A 67 14.23 -0.03 5.05
C LYS A 67 13.38 -1.30 5.13
N CYS A 68 14.01 -2.46 5.30
CA CYS A 68 13.30 -3.73 5.36
C CYS A 68 12.91 -4.03 6.81
N GLU A 69 11.68 -4.47 7.00
CA GLU A 69 11.20 -4.97 8.28
C GLU A 69 10.87 -6.46 8.14
N PHE A 70 11.35 -7.27 9.09
CA PHE A 70 11.18 -8.72 9.06
C PHE A 70 10.52 -9.21 10.34
N TRP A 71 9.75 -10.30 10.24
CA TRP A 71 9.16 -11.00 11.39
C TRP A 71 8.22 -10.14 12.26
N ILE A 72 7.58 -9.15 11.67
CA ILE A 72 6.65 -8.26 12.37
C ILE A 72 5.20 -8.81 12.30
N PRO A 73 4.45 -8.78 13.41
CA PRO A 73 3.05 -9.21 13.43
C PRO A 73 2.09 -8.19 12.80
N LYS A 74 2.55 -6.95 12.64
CA LYS A 74 1.80 -5.82 12.10
C LYS A 74 2.75 -4.96 11.27
N VAL A 75 2.34 -4.63 10.05
CA VAL A 75 3.15 -3.84 9.09
C VAL A 75 2.33 -2.69 8.53
N GLN A 76 3.00 -1.55 8.31
CA GLN A 76 2.43 -0.46 7.52
C GLN A 76 2.78 -0.65 6.05
N PHE A 77 1.77 -0.70 5.19
CA PHE A 77 1.95 -0.90 3.75
C PHE A 77 0.91 -0.09 2.99
N LEU A 78 1.36 0.75 2.05
CA LEU A 78 0.50 1.62 1.21
C LEU A 78 -0.55 2.42 2.00
N GLY A 79 -0.17 3.01 3.14
CA GLY A 79 -1.09 3.80 3.96
C GLY A 79 -2.19 2.99 4.66
N HIS A 80 -2.01 1.67 4.75
CA HIS A 80 -2.80 0.75 5.55
C HIS A 80 -1.93 0.06 6.59
N VAL A 81 -2.60 -0.42 7.63
CA VAL A 81 -2.00 -1.29 8.64
C VAL A 81 -2.50 -2.71 8.37
N ILE A 82 -1.59 -3.68 8.27
CA ILE A 82 -1.92 -5.07 7.98
C ILE A 82 -1.47 -5.92 9.17
N ASP A 83 -2.37 -6.74 9.68
CA ASP A 83 -2.10 -7.71 10.76
C ASP A 83 -2.90 -9.01 10.54
N SER A 84 -2.88 -9.90 11.53
CA SER A 84 -3.59 -11.19 11.48
C SER A 84 -5.12 -11.08 11.46
N GLN A 85 -5.69 -9.93 11.86
CA GLN A 85 -7.14 -9.68 11.81
C GLN A 85 -7.57 -9.10 10.46
N GLY A 86 -6.64 -8.56 9.68
CA GLY A 86 -6.87 -8.11 8.32
C GLY A 86 -6.21 -6.77 8.01
N ILE A 87 -6.88 -5.97 7.19
CA ILE A 87 -6.40 -4.68 6.71
C ILE A 87 -7.16 -3.59 7.44
N HIS A 88 -6.45 -2.67 8.06
CA HIS A 88 -6.97 -1.55 8.82
C HIS A 88 -6.53 -0.22 8.21
N VAL A 89 -7.27 0.85 8.53
CA VAL A 89 -6.84 2.22 8.21
C VAL A 89 -5.70 2.60 9.14
N ASP A 90 -4.70 3.28 8.61
CA ASP A 90 -3.62 3.85 9.41
C ASP A 90 -4.18 4.88 10.43
N PRO A 91 -3.99 4.67 11.76
CA PRO A 91 -4.46 5.61 12.77
C PRO A 91 -4.02 7.07 12.53
N ALA A 92 -2.81 7.29 12.01
CA ALA A 92 -2.32 8.63 11.71
C ALA A 92 -3.18 9.34 10.64
N LYS A 93 -3.74 8.56 9.71
CA LYS A 93 -4.65 9.06 8.66
C LYS A 93 -6.04 9.35 9.21
N ILE A 94 -6.49 8.58 10.20
CA ILE A 94 -7.73 8.86 10.93
C ILE A 94 -7.59 10.20 11.68
N GLU A 95 -6.49 10.40 12.40
CA GLU A 95 -6.21 11.66 13.10
C GLU A 95 -6.15 12.85 12.13
N SER A 96 -5.43 12.70 11.02
CA SER A 96 -5.35 13.73 9.97
C SER A 96 -6.72 14.14 9.43
N VAL A 97 -7.68 13.20 9.35
CA VAL A 97 -9.06 13.48 8.90
C VAL A 97 -9.89 14.13 10.02
N LYS A 98 -9.69 13.72 11.29
CA LYS A 98 -10.37 14.32 12.44
C LYS A 98 -9.99 15.78 12.65
N ASP A 99 -8.72 16.09 12.47
CA ASP A 99 -8.18 17.44 12.64
C ASP A 99 -8.31 18.30 11.36
N TRP A 100 -8.93 17.74 10.31
CA TRP A 100 -9.07 18.42 9.04
C TRP A 100 -10.02 19.62 9.16
N ALA A 101 -9.50 20.83 8.91
CA ALA A 101 -10.30 22.04 8.93
C ALA A 101 -11.42 22.00 7.87
N SER A 102 -12.61 22.49 8.23
CA SER A 102 -13.76 22.48 7.31
C SER A 102 -13.41 23.17 5.98
N PRO A 103 -13.52 22.49 4.84
CA PRO A 103 -13.12 23.02 3.54
C PRO A 103 -14.01 24.20 3.14
N LYS A 104 -13.40 25.26 2.60
CA LYS A 104 -14.07 26.51 2.21
C LYS A 104 -14.10 26.74 0.70
N SER A 105 -13.44 25.88 -0.07
CA SER A 105 -13.37 25.98 -1.54
C SER A 105 -13.63 24.63 -2.22
N PRO A 106 -14.15 24.61 -3.46
CA PRO A 106 -14.33 23.38 -4.23
C PRO A 106 -13.04 22.54 -4.33
N THR A 107 -11.88 23.21 -4.45
CA THR A 107 -10.57 22.57 -4.50
C THR A 107 -10.24 21.83 -3.19
N GLU A 108 -10.53 22.44 -2.04
CA GLU A 108 -10.33 21.79 -0.74
C GLU A 108 -11.29 20.61 -0.54
N ILE A 109 -12.55 20.75 -0.99
CA ILE A 109 -13.52 19.65 -0.93
C ILE A 109 -13.03 18.47 -1.79
N ARG A 110 -12.50 18.71 -3.00
CA ARG A 110 -11.92 17.65 -3.85
C ARG A 110 -10.72 16.97 -3.17
N LYS A 111 -9.84 17.72 -2.52
CA LYS A 111 -8.70 17.17 -1.76
C LYS A 111 -9.18 16.27 -0.62
N PHE A 112 -10.16 16.73 0.16
CA PHE A 112 -10.75 15.96 1.25
C PHE A 112 -11.43 14.68 0.73
N LEU A 113 -12.26 14.80 -0.31
CA LEU A 113 -12.93 13.67 -0.93
C LEU A 113 -11.94 12.66 -1.54
N GLY A 114 -10.81 13.11 -2.08
CA GLY A 114 -9.74 12.24 -2.56
C GLY A 114 -9.15 11.39 -1.44
N LEU A 115 -8.81 12.01 -0.30
CA LEU A 115 -8.29 11.32 0.87
C LEU A 115 -9.33 10.35 1.48
N ALA A 116 -10.55 10.84 1.73
CA ALA A 116 -11.62 10.03 2.30
C ALA A 116 -12.04 8.89 1.34
N GLY A 117 -11.98 9.15 0.03
CA GLY A 117 -12.27 8.18 -1.03
C GLY A 117 -11.28 7.02 -1.06
N TYR A 118 -10.00 7.25 -0.71
CA TYR A 118 -9.00 6.19 -0.57
C TYR A 118 -9.43 5.14 0.48
N TYR A 119 -10.04 5.60 1.57
CA TYR A 119 -10.52 4.76 2.68
C TYR A 119 -12.01 4.38 2.58
N ARG A 120 -12.67 4.61 1.43
CA ARG A 120 -14.12 4.39 1.26
C ARG A 120 -14.60 2.98 1.65
N ARG A 121 -13.75 1.96 1.53
CA ARG A 121 -14.09 0.55 1.87
C ARG A 121 -14.37 0.38 3.37
N PHE A 122 -13.84 1.28 4.21
CA PHE A 122 -13.99 1.25 5.67
C PHE A 122 -15.14 2.15 6.16
N ILE A 123 -15.82 2.87 5.25
CA ILE A 123 -16.88 3.81 5.59
C ILE A 123 -18.20 3.27 5.03
N GLU A 124 -19.06 2.77 5.92
CA GLU A 124 -20.38 2.27 5.53
C GLU A 124 -21.20 3.37 4.85
N GLY A 125 -21.73 3.08 3.65
CA GLY A 125 -22.54 4.04 2.92
C GLY A 125 -21.78 5.30 2.46
N PHE A 126 -20.46 5.25 2.28
CA PHE A 126 -19.62 6.39 1.88
C PHE A 126 -20.24 7.27 0.79
N SER A 127 -20.77 6.68 -0.28
CA SER A 127 -21.39 7.43 -1.39
C SER A 127 -22.58 8.29 -0.95
N LYS A 128 -23.39 7.83 0.03
CA LYS A 128 -24.51 8.61 0.57
C LYS A 128 -24.00 9.77 1.42
N VAL A 129 -22.99 9.52 2.26
CA VAL A 129 -22.36 10.51 3.14
C VAL A 129 -21.63 11.60 2.34
N ALA A 130 -20.89 11.20 1.30
CA ALA A 130 -20.11 12.12 0.48
C ALA A 130 -20.96 12.94 -0.51
N ARG A 131 -22.19 12.50 -0.82
CA ARG A 131 -23.06 13.11 -1.86
C ARG A 131 -23.25 14.64 -1.72
N PRO A 132 -23.51 15.21 -0.53
CA PRO A 132 -23.64 16.66 -0.39
C PRO A 132 -22.36 17.40 -0.78
N MET A 133 -21.20 16.88 -0.37
CA MET A 133 -19.89 17.46 -0.70
C MET A 133 -19.57 17.30 -2.18
N THR A 134 -19.86 16.16 -2.79
CA THR A 134 -19.64 15.93 -4.23
C THR A 134 -20.43 16.90 -5.11
N LYS A 135 -21.60 17.38 -4.66
CA LYS A 135 -22.38 18.40 -5.39
C LYS A 135 -21.77 19.81 -5.34
N LEU A 136 -20.84 20.07 -4.42
CA LEU A 136 -20.22 21.38 -4.21
C LEU A 136 -18.92 21.57 -5.00
N THR A 137 -18.51 20.56 -5.80
CA THR A 137 -17.27 20.57 -6.58
C THR A 137 -17.54 20.28 -8.03
#